data_AF-A0A5J4U3F0-F1
#
_entry.id   AF-A0A5J4U3F0-F1
#
_cell.length_a   1.000
_cell.length_b   1.000
_cell.length_c   1.000
_cell.angle_alpha   90.00
_cell.angle_beta   90.00
_cell.angle_gamma   90.00
#
_symmetry.space_group_name_H-M   'P 1'
#
loop_
_entity.id
_entity.type
_entity.pdbx_description
1 polymer ?
#
loop_
_entity_poly.entity_id
_entity_poly.type
_entity_poly.pdbx_seq_one_letter_code
_entity_poly.pdbx_strand_id
1 'polypeptide(L)'
;MTSEFSDLDNQLNKLKRLMKKCQNILNALSFAAEDLQNHIYLVSECKIHEKLVQLLHINCPESLNCQNKLNLPNLIQTQQLQTALFRALTSLSQFDRPVILFLVQDNNILNHLIDIIVKFSSSLQTNTNQSTQSIQNKNINKNLQGETIVPSEALELLYFIILGSRQFVELLSPNMELIPALISISYFKRYEKEQIQIESQISEGLQQSQYKNNIISRIRRQSIECLGSLQYYGGQKLQEQLVNEFRYVFALLDGIGVCGGSHEFDSEVIHQSCSNLSHVFFLFHEGRSPCPELPVLLKTVGELTEQEGGLEEIEAHLHHTLDLSGDKVKYFAASAKSSIFKY
;
A
#
# COMPACT_ATOMS: atom_id res chain seq x y z
N MET A 1 -30.46 -37.16 -3.19
CA MET A 1 -30.34 -35.73 -3.55
C MET A 1 -30.49 -34.80 -2.36
N THR A 2 -31.60 -34.77 -1.61
CA THR A 2 -31.75 -33.85 -0.45
C THR A 2 -30.72 -34.06 0.68
N SER A 3 -30.20 -35.29 0.86
CA SER A 3 -29.18 -35.60 1.86
C SER A 3 -27.76 -35.11 1.49
N GLU A 4 -27.40 -35.08 0.21
CA GLU A 4 -26.06 -34.69 -0.25
C GLU A 4 -25.84 -33.17 -0.16
N PHE A 5 -26.87 -32.38 -0.50
CA PHE A 5 -26.83 -30.93 -0.31
C PHE A 5 -26.69 -30.54 1.17
N SER A 6 -27.36 -31.27 2.07
CA SER A 6 -27.24 -31.03 3.50
C SER A 6 -25.83 -31.29 4.04
N ASP A 7 -25.07 -32.23 3.47
CA ASP A 7 -23.70 -32.51 3.92
C ASP A 7 -22.73 -31.42 3.45
N LEU A 8 -22.85 -30.95 2.21
CA LEU A 8 -22.00 -29.90 1.66
C LEU A 8 -22.12 -28.57 2.45
N ASP A 9 -23.36 -28.18 2.79
CA ASP A 9 -23.61 -26.99 3.60
C ASP A 9 -23.00 -27.12 5.01
N ASN A 10 -23.07 -28.31 5.61
CA ASN A 10 -22.45 -28.59 6.90
C ASN A 10 -20.92 -28.49 6.82
N GLN A 11 -20.31 -29.04 5.77
CA GLN A 11 -18.86 -28.94 5.54
C GLN A 11 -18.41 -27.50 5.32
N LEU A 12 -19.14 -26.73 4.51
CA LEU A 12 -18.86 -25.31 4.26
C LEU A 12 -18.97 -24.47 5.54
N ASN A 13 -20.00 -24.71 6.36
CA ASN A 13 -20.17 -24.02 7.63
C ASN A 13 -19.05 -24.37 8.63
N LYS A 14 -18.61 -25.64 8.66
CA LYS A 14 -17.45 -26.06 9.44
C LYS A 14 -16.17 -25.35 8.99
N LEU A 15 -15.93 -25.26 7.68
CA LEU A 15 -14.78 -24.55 7.11
C LEU A 15 -14.80 -23.05 7.48
N LYS A 16 -15.95 -22.38 7.34
CA LYS A 16 -16.12 -20.97 7.75
C LYS A 16 -15.77 -20.75 9.22
N ARG A 17 -16.20 -21.65 10.11
CA ARG A 17 -15.87 -21.60 11.54
C ARG A 17 -14.37 -21.79 11.80
N LEU A 18 -13.72 -22.71 11.08
CA LEU A 18 -12.28 -22.93 11.19
C LEU A 18 -11.47 -21.72 10.71
N MET A 19 -11.82 -21.16 9.54
CA MET A 19 -11.18 -19.93 9.04
C MET A 19 -11.33 -18.78 10.03
N LYS A 20 -12.51 -18.61 10.64
CA LYS A 20 -12.73 -17.57 11.65
C LYS A 20 -11.87 -17.78 12.91
N LYS A 21 -11.74 -19.02 13.38
CA LYS A 21 -10.86 -19.34 14.52
C LYS A 21 -9.39 -19.04 14.19
N CYS A 22 -8.93 -19.47 13.01
CA CYS A 22 -7.57 -19.20 12.54
C CYS A 22 -7.32 -17.68 12.44
N GLN A 23 -8.25 -16.94 11.85
CA GLN A 23 -8.20 -15.47 11.79
C GLN A 23 -8.03 -14.85 13.19
N ASN A 24 -8.81 -15.28 14.18
CA ASN A 24 -8.72 -14.76 15.54
C ASN A 24 -7.35 -15.04 16.17
N ILE A 25 -6.78 -16.23 15.93
CA ILE A 25 -5.44 -16.59 16.41
C ILE A 25 -4.38 -15.69 15.76
N LEU A 26 -4.45 -15.49 14.44
CA LEU A 26 -3.51 -14.64 13.71
C LEU A 26 -3.57 -13.18 14.19
N ASN A 27 -4.77 -12.65 14.42
CA ASN A 27 -4.92 -11.31 15.00
C ASN A 27 -4.31 -11.23 16.40
N ALA A 28 -4.55 -12.23 17.26
CA ALA A 28 -3.94 -12.27 18.59
C ALA A 28 -2.41 -12.35 18.55
N LEU A 29 -1.84 -13.12 17.61
CA LEU A 29 -0.41 -13.19 17.38
C LEU A 29 0.17 -11.85 16.92
N SER A 30 -0.52 -11.17 16.00
CA SER A 30 -0.12 -9.83 15.52
C SER A 30 -0.03 -8.84 16.68
N PHE A 31 -1.08 -8.73 17.50
CA PHE A 31 -1.07 -7.86 18.69
C PHE A 31 -0.01 -8.28 19.72
N ALA A 32 0.15 -9.58 19.96
CA ALA A 32 1.16 -10.06 20.90
C ALA A 32 2.58 -9.70 20.44
N ALA A 33 2.85 -9.73 19.12
CA ALA A 33 4.14 -9.41 18.54
C ALA A 33 4.46 -7.90 18.52
N GLU A 34 3.53 -7.02 18.91
CA GLU A 34 3.81 -5.58 19.11
C GLU A 34 4.66 -5.33 20.36
N ASP A 35 4.58 -6.20 21.37
CA ASP A 35 5.48 -6.17 22.53
C ASP A 35 6.82 -6.84 22.18
N LEU A 36 7.93 -6.16 22.47
CA LEU A 36 9.27 -6.59 22.08
C LEU A 36 9.68 -7.94 22.71
N GLN A 37 9.31 -8.22 23.97
CA GLN A 37 9.68 -9.49 24.62
C GLN A 37 8.90 -10.64 24.00
N ASN A 38 7.60 -10.45 23.79
CA ASN A 38 6.77 -11.41 23.09
C ASN A 38 7.25 -11.64 21.65
N HIS A 39 7.62 -10.57 20.93
CA HIS A 39 8.17 -10.68 19.58
C HIS A 39 9.39 -11.60 19.53
N ILE A 40 10.38 -11.36 20.39
CA ILE A 40 11.61 -12.17 20.48
C ILE A 40 11.25 -13.63 20.75
N TYR A 41 10.34 -13.90 21.70
CA TYR A 41 9.90 -15.25 22.03
C TYR A 41 9.16 -15.93 20.86
N LEU A 42 8.22 -15.24 20.21
CA LEU A 42 7.42 -15.78 19.11
C LEU A 42 8.28 -16.09 17.87
N VAL A 43 9.28 -15.27 17.59
CA VAL A 43 10.19 -15.43 16.45
C VAL A 43 11.29 -16.46 16.75
N SER A 44 12.03 -16.28 17.85
CA SER A 44 13.25 -17.06 18.12
C SER A 44 12.94 -18.44 18.69
N GLU A 45 12.04 -18.52 19.67
CA GLU A 45 11.74 -19.77 20.38
C GLU A 45 10.62 -20.56 19.70
N CYS A 46 9.54 -19.87 19.34
CA CYS A 46 8.35 -20.52 18.79
C CYS A 46 8.38 -20.68 17.27
N LYS A 47 9.23 -19.92 16.57
CA LYS A 47 9.37 -19.89 15.10
C LYS A 47 8.02 -19.78 14.40
N ILE A 48 7.16 -18.87 14.89
CA ILE A 48 5.78 -18.76 14.41
C ILE A 48 5.74 -18.44 12.90
N HIS A 49 6.64 -17.58 12.42
CA HIS A 49 6.73 -17.20 11.01
C HIS A 49 6.91 -18.43 10.09
N GLU A 50 7.73 -19.42 10.47
CA GLU A 50 7.92 -20.67 9.70
C GLU A 50 6.63 -21.49 9.58
N LYS A 51 5.75 -21.43 10.59
CA LYS A 51 4.45 -22.14 10.59
C LYS A 51 3.40 -21.39 9.79
N LEU A 52 3.41 -20.06 9.84
CA LEU A 52 2.44 -19.21 9.15
C LEU A 52 2.65 -19.19 7.63
N VAL A 53 3.90 -19.40 7.17
CA VAL A 53 4.26 -19.24 5.76
C VAL A 53 3.50 -20.19 4.83
N GLN A 54 3.07 -21.35 5.32
CA GLN A 54 2.22 -22.29 4.57
C GLN A 54 0.90 -21.66 4.13
N LEU A 55 0.38 -20.70 4.91
CA LEU A 55 -0.86 -20.00 4.61
C LEU A 55 -0.70 -18.92 3.53
N LEU A 56 0.53 -18.52 3.16
CA LEU A 56 0.76 -17.62 2.02
C LEU A 56 0.20 -18.21 0.72
N HIS A 57 0.14 -19.55 0.66
CA HIS A 57 -0.28 -20.27 -0.53
C HIS A 57 -1.80 -20.38 -0.70
N ILE A 58 -2.59 -19.72 0.15
CA ILE A 58 -4.06 -19.64 0.00
C ILE A 58 -4.39 -18.93 -1.32
N ASN A 59 -5.10 -19.63 -2.20
CA ASN A 59 -5.59 -19.12 -3.48
C ASN A 59 -4.52 -18.48 -4.37
N CYS A 60 -3.30 -19.01 -4.32
CA CYS A 60 -2.23 -18.50 -5.17
C CYS A 60 -2.55 -18.60 -6.66
N PRO A 61 -2.18 -17.59 -7.46
CA PRO A 61 -2.32 -17.66 -8.91
C PRO A 61 -1.52 -18.83 -9.49
N GLU A 62 -1.99 -19.36 -10.61
CA GLU A 62 -1.29 -20.42 -11.34
C GLU A 62 0.04 -19.92 -11.91
N SER A 63 0.15 -18.64 -12.25
CA SER A 63 1.38 -18.01 -12.75
C SER A 63 2.59 -18.15 -11.82
N LEU A 64 2.36 -18.32 -10.51
CA LEU A 64 3.43 -18.46 -9.51
C LEU A 64 3.93 -19.90 -9.34
N ASN A 65 3.27 -20.90 -9.94
CA ASN A 65 3.67 -22.32 -9.90
C ASN A 65 3.98 -22.85 -8.49
N CYS A 66 3.28 -22.40 -7.46
CA CYS A 66 3.52 -22.82 -6.07
C CYS A 66 3.11 -24.28 -5.85
N GLN A 67 4.02 -25.10 -5.31
CA GLN A 67 3.77 -26.52 -5.03
C GLN A 67 2.74 -26.74 -3.91
N ASN A 68 2.69 -25.86 -2.92
CA ASN A 68 1.85 -25.99 -1.72
C ASN A 68 0.55 -25.18 -1.80
N LYS A 69 -0.02 -25.00 -3.00
CA LYS A 69 -1.23 -24.19 -3.21
C LYS A 69 -2.42 -24.74 -2.41
N LEU A 70 -3.01 -23.88 -1.57
CA LEU A 70 -4.22 -24.20 -0.80
C LEU A 70 -5.42 -23.52 -1.45
N ASN A 71 -6.30 -24.31 -2.08
CA ASN A 71 -7.50 -23.79 -2.72
C ASN A 71 -8.64 -23.69 -1.70
N LEU A 72 -9.01 -22.47 -1.33
CA LEU A 72 -10.16 -22.16 -0.49
C LEU A 72 -11.24 -21.44 -1.31
N PRO A 73 -12.54 -21.67 -1.04
CA PRO A 73 -13.61 -20.94 -1.72
C PRO A 73 -13.42 -19.43 -1.59
N ASN A 74 -13.74 -18.66 -2.64
CA ASN A 74 -13.65 -17.20 -2.63
C ASN A 74 -14.79 -16.61 -1.76
N LEU A 75 -14.54 -16.57 -0.46
CA LEU A 75 -15.46 -16.10 0.57
C LEU A 75 -14.85 -14.90 1.30
N ILE A 76 -15.70 -14.08 1.89
CA ILE A 76 -15.24 -12.99 2.77
C ILE A 76 -14.35 -13.52 3.92
N GLN A 77 -14.63 -14.72 4.44
CA GLN A 77 -13.80 -15.35 5.48
C GLN A 77 -12.40 -15.71 4.98
N THR A 78 -12.25 -16.06 3.70
CA THR A 78 -10.97 -16.36 3.08
C THR A 78 -10.12 -15.09 2.96
N GLN A 79 -10.73 -13.99 2.49
CA GLN A 79 -10.09 -12.68 2.43
C GLN A 79 -9.70 -12.17 3.83
N GLN A 80 -10.59 -12.33 4.82
CA GLN A 80 -10.33 -12.01 6.21
C GLN A 80 -9.18 -12.83 6.82
N LEU A 81 -9.06 -14.10 6.43
CA LEU A 81 -7.95 -14.95 6.84
C LEU A 81 -6.62 -14.49 6.23
N GLN A 82 -6.60 -14.20 4.91
CA GLN A 82 -5.40 -13.66 4.23
C GLN A 82 -4.99 -12.30 4.81
N THR A 83 -5.95 -11.43 5.10
CA THR A 83 -5.72 -10.16 5.80
C THR A 83 -5.00 -10.37 7.12
N ALA A 84 -5.53 -11.25 7.98
CA ALA A 84 -4.96 -11.50 9.30
C ALA A 84 -3.58 -12.16 9.20
N LEU A 85 -3.35 -12.97 8.17
CA LEU A 85 -2.04 -13.56 7.88
C LEU A 85 -1.00 -12.48 7.54
N PHE A 86 -1.29 -11.61 6.58
CA PHE A 86 -0.34 -10.54 6.20
C PHE A 86 -0.05 -9.63 7.36
N ARG A 87 -1.06 -9.25 8.15
CA ARG A 87 -0.86 -8.45 9.36
C ARG A 87 0.05 -9.15 10.38
N ALA A 88 -0.17 -10.44 10.65
CA ALA A 88 0.68 -11.20 11.55
C ALA A 88 2.12 -11.29 11.04
N LEU A 89 2.32 -11.52 9.75
CA LEU A 89 3.66 -11.53 9.15
C LEU A 89 4.33 -10.16 9.19
N THR A 90 3.58 -9.08 9.00
CA THR A 90 4.08 -7.71 9.19
C THR A 90 4.58 -7.50 10.61
N SER A 91 3.76 -7.79 11.63
CA SER A 91 4.17 -7.63 13.04
C SER A 91 5.39 -8.48 13.41
N LEU A 92 5.51 -9.69 12.84
CA LEU A 92 6.64 -10.59 13.07
C LEU A 92 7.91 -10.20 12.30
N SER A 93 7.81 -9.41 11.23
CA SER A 93 8.95 -9.04 10.38
C SER A 93 9.47 -7.62 10.62
N GLN A 94 8.66 -6.73 11.21
CA GLN A 94 8.94 -5.31 11.39
C GLN A 94 10.30 -5.00 12.03
N PHE A 95 10.78 -5.87 12.93
CA PHE A 95 12.03 -5.67 13.68
C PHE A 95 13.05 -6.80 13.48
N ASP A 96 12.76 -7.77 12.61
CA ASP A 96 13.55 -8.99 12.49
C ASP A 96 13.96 -9.26 11.03
N ARG A 97 15.20 -8.86 10.73
CA ARG A 97 15.80 -9.06 9.39
C ARG A 97 15.89 -10.55 9.01
N PRO A 98 16.30 -11.49 9.89
CA PRO A 98 16.19 -12.92 9.61
C PRO A 98 14.80 -13.37 9.14
N VAL A 99 13.72 -12.90 9.78
CA VAL A 99 12.35 -13.20 9.34
C VAL A 99 12.09 -12.67 7.92
N ILE A 100 12.48 -11.42 7.63
CA ILE A 100 12.33 -10.86 6.27
C ILE A 100 13.10 -11.70 5.24
N LEU A 101 14.35 -12.08 5.54
CA LEU A 101 15.16 -12.91 4.65
C LEU A 101 14.50 -14.27 4.40
N PHE A 102 13.99 -14.93 5.44
CA PHE A 102 13.24 -16.18 5.31
C PHE A 102 11.99 -16.02 4.42
N LEU A 103 11.22 -14.95 4.59
CA LEU A 103 10.02 -14.72 3.78
C LEU A 103 10.37 -14.44 2.31
N VAL A 104 11.43 -13.67 2.05
CA VAL A 104 11.84 -13.29 0.69
C VAL A 104 12.55 -14.44 -0.03
N GLN A 105 13.57 -15.03 0.59
CA GLN A 105 14.48 -15.99 -0.05
C GLN A 105 13.87 -17.39 -0.11
N ASP A 106 13.25 -17.85 0.99
CA ASP A 106 12.81 -19.25 1.09
C ASP A 106 11.36 -19.43 0.63
N ASN A 107 10.55 -18.36 0.68
CA ASN A 107 9.12 -18.43 0.45
C ASN A 107 8.61 -17.51 -0.66
N ASN A 108 9.51 -16.78 -1.32
CA ASN A 108 9.22 -15.94 -2.48
C ASN A 108 8.03 -14.97 -2.25
N ILE A 109 7.92 -14.41 -1.04
CA ILE A 109 6.74 -13.62 -0.65
C ILE A 109 6.50 -12.41 -1.55
N LEU A 110 7.56 -11.84 -2.14
CA LEU A 110 7.45 -10.68 -3.02
C LEU A 110 6.55 -10.97 -4.22
N ASN A 111 6.69 -12.14 -4.85
CA ASN A 111 5.86 -12.52 -5.99
C ASN A 111 4.37 -12.64 -5.63
N HIS A 112 4.06 -13.09 -4.42
CA HIS A 112 2.69 -13.14 -3.90
C HIS A 112 2.12 -11.74 -3.68
N LEU A 113 2.89 -10.84 -3.06
CA LEU A 113 2.47 -9.47 -2.80
C LEU A 113 2.26 -8.69 -4.10
N ILE A 114 3.17 -8.84 -5.07
CA ILE A 114 3.07 -8.20 -6.38
C ILE A 114 1.80 -8.63 -7.11
N ASP A 115 1.50 -9.93 -7.18
CA ASP A 115 0.28 -10.42 -7.84
C ASP A 115 -1.00 -9.83 -7.21
N ILE A 116 -1.06 -9.75 -5.88
CA ILE A 116 -2.20 -9.16 -5.16
C ILE A 116 -2.33 -7.68 -5.49
N ILE A 117 -1.23 -6.92 -5.46
CA ILE A 117 -1.20 -5.47 -5.70
C ILE A 117 -1.56 -5.16 -7.16
N VAL A 118 -0.98 -5.88 -8.12
CA VAL A 118 -1.24 -5.70 -9.55
C VAL A 118 -2.70 -6.03 -9.86
N LYS A 119 -3.24 -7.16 -9.39
CA LYS A 119 -4.65 -7.52 -9.58
C LYS A 119 -5.60 -6.49 -8.98
N PHE A 120 -5.27 -5.98 -7.79
CA PHE A 120 -6.05 -4.92 -7.17
C PHE A 120 -6.03 -3.67 -8.04
N SER A 121 -4.87 -3.21 -8.51
CA SER A 121 -4.78 -2.07 -9.42
C SER A 121 -5.57 -2.29 -10.72
N SER A 122 -5.48 -3.45 -11.35
CA SER A 122 -6.23 -3.77 -12.57
C SER A 122 -7.74 -3.69 -12.36
N SER A 123 -8.24 -4.12 -11.19
CA SER A 123 -9.68 -4.03 -10.87
C SER A 123 -10.16 -2.59 -10.68
N LEU A 124 -9.27 -1.67 -10.28
CA LEU A 124 -9.60 -0.24 -10.21
C LEU A 124 -9.85 0.33 -11.61
N GLN A 125 -9.00 -0.02 -12.57
CA GLN A 125 -9.08 0.50 -13.94
C GLN A 125 -10.34 0.01 -14.67
N THR A 126 -10.74 -1.24 -14.45
CA THR A 126 -11.96 -1.79 -15.06
C THR A 126 -13.23 -1.08 -14.60
N ASN A 127 -13.25 -0.61 -13.34
CA ASN A 127 -14.41 0.06 -12.76
C ASN A 127 -14.57 1.51 -13.25
N THR A 128 -13.45 2.22 -13.50
CA THR A 128 -13.47 3.61 -14.00
C THR A 128 -14.12 3.72 -15.37
N ASN A 129 -13.93 2.73 -16.24
CA ASN A 129 -14.49 2.73 -17.60
C ASN A 129 -15.99 2.43 -17.64
N GLN A 130 -16.58 1.87 -16.57
CA GLN A 130 -18.00 1.53 -16.52
C GLN A 130 -18.87 2.65 -15.93
N SER A 131 -18.29 3.52 -15.08
CA SER A 131 -19.05 4.57 -14.38
C SER A 131 -19.54 5.68 -15.32
N THR A 132 -18.94 5.83 -16.50
CA THR A 132 -19.36 6.82 -17.50
C THR A 132 -20.59 6.39 -18.31
N GLN A 133 -21.06 5.14 -18.21
CA GLN A 133 -22.14 4.62 -19.07
C GLN A 133 -23.45 4.23 -18.36
N SER A 134 -23.58 4.25 -17.03
CA SER A 134 -24.88 3.97 -16.40
C SER A 134 -25.05 4.58 -15.00
N ILE A 135 -25.80 5.68 -14.91
CA ILE A 135 -26.23 6.30 -13.65
C ILE A 135 -27.29 5.45 -12.90
N GLN A 136 -27.83 4.39 -13.51
CA GLN A 136 -29.03 3.72 -13.00
C GLN A 136 -28.82 2.48 -12.10
N ASN A 137 -27.60 2.00 -11.83
CA ASN A 137 -27.38 0.82 -10.98
C ASN A 137 -26.49 1.08 -9.75
N LYS A 138 -27.01 1.85 -8.77
CA LYS A 138 -26.32 2.16 -7.50
C LYS A 138 -26.24 1.00 -6.48
N ASN A 139 -26.81 -0.18 -6.75
CA ASN A 139 -26.94 -1.25 -5.74
C ASN A 139 -25.76 -2.25 -5.67
N ILE A 140 -24.68 -2.08 -6.45
CA ILE A 140 -23.57 -3.07 -6.53
C ILE A 140 -22.47 -2.83 -5.45
N ASN A 141 -22.44 -1.69 -4.76
CA ASN A 141 -21.29 -1.30 -3.94
C ASN A 141 -21.14 -1.91 -2.52
N LYS A 142 -21.94 -2.90 -2.11
CA LYS A 142 -21.84 -3.47 -0.75
C LYS A 142 -20.69 -4.48 -0.54
N ASN A 143 -20.10 -5.05 -1.59
CA ASN A 143 -19.04 -6.07 -1.46
C ASN A 143 -17.60 -5.54 -1.43
N LEU A 144 -17.38 -4.25 -1.68
CA LEU A 144 -16.04 -3.66 -1.73
C LEU A 144 -15.28 -3.70 -0.40
N GLN A 145 -15.96 -3.85 0.75
CA GLN A 145 -15.28 -3.88 2.06
C GLN A 145 -14.33 -5.08 2.21
N GLY A 146 -14.61 -6.23 1.58
CA GLY A 146 -13.70 -7.37 1.60
C GLY A 146 -12.52 -7.20 0.65
N GLU A 147 -12.77 -6.58 -0.51
CA GLU A 147 -11.81 -6.46 -1.60
C GLU A 147 -10.66 -5.48 -1.32
N THR A 148 -10.88 -4.46 -0.48
CA THR A 148 -9.84 -3.43 -0.21
C THR A 148 -8.91 -3.76 0.96
N ILE A 149 -9.29 -4.68 1.85
CA ILE A 149 -8.52 -4.91 3.08
C ILE A 149 -7.26 -5.74 2.79
N VAL A 150 -7.37 -6.81 1.98
CA VAL A 150 -6.23 -7.67 1.65
C VAL A 150 -5.10 -6.88 0.95
N PRO A 151 -5.38 -6.06 -0.08
CA PRO A 151 -4.35 -5.22 -0.70
C PRO A 151 -3.68 -4.25 0.27
N SER A 152 -4.42 -3.70 1.24
CA SER A 152 -3.84 -2.80 2.24
C SER A 152 -2.81 -3.50 3.12
N GLU A 153 -3.12 -4.69 3.68
CA GLU A 153 -2.12 -5.41 4.49
C GLU A 153 -0.96 -5.95 3.64
N ALA A 154 -1.20 -6.29 2.37
CA ALA A 154 -0.16 -6.69 1.43
C ALA A 154 0.81 -5.53 1.12
N LEU A 155 0.30 -4.31 0.90
CA LEU A 155 1.11 -3.10 0.73
C LEU A 155 1.91 -2.78 1.98
N GLU A 156 1.32 -2.95 3.16
CA GLU A 156 2.02 -2.75 4.44
C GLU A 156 3.21 -3.71 4.58
N LEU A 157 2.99 -5.00 4.34
CA LEU A 157 4.05 -6.00 4.38
C LEU A 157 5.13 -5.73 3.33
N LEU A 158 4.73 -5.37 2.10
CA LEU A 158 5.67 -5.01 1.04
C LEU A 158 6.56 -3.84 1.48
N TYR A 159 5.95 -2.78 2.02
CA TYR A 159 6.66 -1.61 2.51
C TYR A 159 7.71 -2.00 3.56
N PHE A 160 7.32 -2.75 4.59
CA PHE A 160 8.27 -3.18 5.64
C PHE A 160 9.39 -4.08 5.11
N ILE A 161 9.11 -4.93 4.12
CA ILE A 161 10.14 -5.73 3.49
C ILE A 161 11.16 -4.84 2.78
N ILE A 162 10.72 -3.85 2.00
CA ILE A 162 11.65 -3.03 1.19
C ILE A 162 12.23 -1.82 1.93
N LEU A 163 11.65 -1.47 3.08
CA LEU A 163 12.09 -0.34 3.89
C LEU A 163 13.55 -0.53 4.30
N GLY A 164 14.39 0.44 3.91
CA GLY A 164 15.80 0.41 4.29
C GLY A 164 16.65 -0.65 3.56
N SER A 165 16.09 -1.38 2.59
CA SER A 165 16.77 -2.53 1.98
C SER A 165 16.88 -2.42 0.47
N ARG A 166 18.06 -1.95 0.02
CA ARG A 166 18.43 -1.94 -1.40
C ARG A 166 18.33 -3.31 -2.06
N GLN A 167 18.78 -4.36 -1.37
CA GLN A 167 18.77 -5.73 -1.90
C GLN A 167 17.36 -6.17 -2.32
N PHE A 168 16.34 -5.83 -1.54
CA PHE A 168 14.96 -6.23 -1.85
C PHE A 168 14.33 -5.35 -2.94
N VAL A 169 14.68 -4.06 -3.00
CA VAL A 169 14.28 -3.18 -4.12
C VAL A 169 14.88 -3.67 -5.46
N GLU A 170 16.13 -4.13 -5.46
CA GLU A 170 16.75 -4.71 -6.65
C GLU A 170 16.03 -5.99 -7.13
N LEU A 171 15.49 -6.81 -6.21
CA LEU A 171 14.65 -7.97 -6.55
C LEU A 171 13.29 -7.57 -7.17
N LEU A 172 12.77 -6.39 -6.82
CA LEU A 172 11.51 -5.88 -7.37
C LEU A 172 11.68 -5.21 -8.74
N SER A 173 12.86 -4.67 -9.02
CA SER A 173 13.14 -3.88 -10.23
C SER A 173 12.80 -4.59 -11.56
N PRO A 174 12.92 -5.92 -11.71
CA PRO A 174 12.47 -6.62 -12.92
C PRO A 174 10.94 -6.63 -13.12
N ASN A 175 10.16 -6.41 -12.06
CA ASN A 175 8.70 -6.48 -12.10
C ASN A 175 8.10 -5.13 -12.52
N MET A 176 8.17 -4.84 -13.81
CA MET A 176 7.72 -3.58 -14.40
C MET A 176 6.24 -3.27 -14.16
N GLU A 177 5.40 -4.27 -13.86
CA GLU A 177 3.97 -4.09 -13.59
C GLU A 177 3.68 -3.50 -12.20
N LEU A 178 4.59 -3.69 -11.23
CA LEU A 178 4.36 -3.22 -9.86
C LEU A 178 4.30 -1.69 -9.78
N ILE A 179 5.16 -0.98 -10.51
CA ILE A 179 5.26 0.48 -10.41
C ILE A 179 3.98 1.16 -10.94
N PRO A 180 3.49 0.88 -12.16
CA PRO A 180 2.19 1.37 -12.61
C PRO A 180 1.05 0.99 -11.66
N ALA A 181 1.10 -0.21 -11.06
CA ALA A 181 0.08 -0.63 -10.11
C ALA A 181 0.09 0.25 -8.84
N LEU A 182 1.26 0.47 -8.25
CA LEU A 182 1.42 1.35 -7.09
C LEU A 182 1.00 2.78 -7.39
N ILE A 183 1.36 3.31 -8.57
CA ILE A 183 0.93 4.64 -9.01
C ILE A 183 -0.59 4.69 -9.15
N SER A 184 -1.20 3.73 -9.83
CA SER A 184 -2.67 3.67 -9.95
C SER A 184 -3.35 3.57 -8.58
N ILE A 185 -2.76 2.87 -7.61
CA ILE A 185 -3.29 2.72 -6.26
C ILE A 185 -3.14 4.00 -5.43
N SER A 186 -2.12 4.84 -5.69
CA SER A 186 -1.97 6.13 -5.00
C SER A 186 -3.11 7.12 -5.30
N TYR A 187 -3.90 6.87 -6.35
CA TYR A 187 -5.13 7.59 -6.69
C TYR A 187 -6.40 6.96 -6.11
N PHE A 188 -6.31 5.83 -5.41
CA PHE A 188 -7.46 5.03 -5.02
C PHE A 188 -8.48 5.83 -4.19
N LYS A 189 -9.69 5.98 -4.75
CA LYS A 189 -10.86 6.62 -4.12
C LYS A 189 -10.56 7.98 -3.49
N ARG A 190 -9.68 8.78 -4.12
CA ARG A 190 -9.36 10.13 -3.63
C ARG A 190 -10.60 11.03 -3.56
N TYR A 191 -11.36 11.08 -4.65
CA TYR A 191 -12.59 11.89 -4.77
C TYR A 191 -13.81 11.38 -3.98
N GLU A 192 -13.83 10.13 -3.52
CA GLU A 192 -14.97 9.60 -2.74
C GLU A 192 -15.01 10.16 -1.30
N LYS A 193 -13.89 10.70 -0.78
CA LYS A 193 -13.82 11.19 0.61
C LYS A 193 -14.75 12.36 0.89
N GLU A 194 -14.91 13.28 -0.07
CA GLU A 194 -15.79 14.45 0.10
C GLU A 194 -17.26 14.04 0.27
N GLN A 195 -17.72 13.04 -0.49
CA GLN A 195 -19.09 12.52 -0.36
C GLN A 195 -19.30 11.84 1.00
N ILE A 196 -18.32 11.08 1.49
CA ILE A 196 -18.42 10.37 2.76
C ILE A 196 -18.45 11.33 3.95
N GLN A 197 -17.70 12.44 3.91
CA GLN A 197 -17.74 13.44 5.00
C GLN A 197 -19.13 14.08 5.11
N ILE A 198 -19.76 14.42 3.99
CA ILE A 198 -21.12 14.99 3.95
C ILE A 198 -22.15 13.97 4.50
N GLU A 199 -22.05 12.70 4.11
CA GLU A 199 -22.98 11.65 4.58
C GLU A 199 -22.79 11.29 6.07
N SER A 200 -21.56 11.36 6.57
CA SER A 200 -21.23 11.01 7.97
C SER A 200 -21.80 11.98 9.00
N GLN A 201 -22.09 13.23 8.60
CA GLN A 201 -22.72 14.21 9.48
C GLN A 201 -24.22 13.96 9.68
N ILE A 202 -24.82 13.07 8.90
CA ILE A 202 -26.28 12.90 8.82
C ILE A 202 -26.76 11.59 9.48
N SER A 203 -25.88 10.64 9.82
CA SER A 203 -26.32 9.29 10.27
C SER A 203 -25.44 8.62 11.33
N GLU A 204 -26.04 7.69 12.10
CA GLU A 204 -25.43 6.85 13.15
C GLU A 204 -24.28 5.91 12.66
N GLY A 205 -23.83 6.04 11.41
CA GLY A 205 -22.79 5.20 10.77
C GLY A 205 -21.34 5.70 10.90
N LEU A 206 -21.07 6.69 11.77
CA LEU A 206 -19.77 7.38 11.89
C LEU A 206 -18.55 6.46 12.04
N GLN A 207 -18.65 5.37 12.79
CA GLN A 207 -17.50 4.48 13.04
C GLN A 207 -17.09 3.68 11.79
N GLN A 208 -18.06 3.22 11.00
CA GLN A 208 -17.79 2.42 9.81
C GLN A 208 -17.23 3.28 8.67
N SER A 209 -17.71 4.52 8.52
CA SER A 209 -17.20 5.46 7.53
C SER A 209 -15.77 5.90 7.83
N GLN A 210 -15.46 6.20 9.10
CA GLN A 210 -14.09 6.50 9.55
C GLN A 210 -13.14 5.33 9.30
N TYR A 211 -13.52 4.10 9.69
CA TYR A 211 -12.68 2.92 9.45
C TYR A 211 -12.37 2.70 7.96
N LYS A 212 -13.39 2.85 7.09
CA LYS A 212 -13.21 2.74 5.64
C LYS A 212 -12.29 3.84 5.11
N ASN A 213 -12.45 5.08 5.57
CA ASN A 213 -11.59 6.20 5.17
C ASN A 213 -10.14 5.96 5.59
N ASN A 214 -9.91 5.42 6.79
CA ASN A 214 -8.58 5.08 7.28
C ASN A 214 -7.90 4.02 6.41
N ILE A 215 -8.62 2.97 5.99
CA ILE A 215 -8.06 1.97 5.06
C ILE A 215 -7.72 2.61 3.71
N ILE A 216 -8.61 3.43 3.16
CA ILE A 216 -8.38 4.09 1.87
C ILE A 216 -7.14 4.99 1.93
N SER A 217 -7.01 5.82 2.97
CA SER A 217 -5.82 6.62 3.22
C SER A 217 -4.57 5.77 3.34
N ARG A 218 -4.64 4.69 4.13
CA ARG A 218 -3.52 3.79 4.38
C ARG A 218 -3.02 3.14 3.09
N ILE A 219 -3.93 2.71 2.20
CA ILE A 219 -3.59 2.18 0.88
C ILE A 219 -2.81 3.21 0.06
N ARG A 220 -3.30 4.46 -0.02
CA ARG A 220 -2.60 5.53 -0.75
C ARG A 220 -1.23 5.81 -0.14
N ARG A 221 -1.16 6.02 1.17
CA ARG A 221 0.10 6.27 1.89
C ARG A 221 1.10 5.16 1.63
N GLN A 222 0.74 3.90 1.86
CA GLN A 222 1.63 2.75 1.69
C GLN A 222 2.09 2.57 0.24
N SER A 223 1.23 2.86 -0.73
CA SER A 223 1.65 2.84 -2.14
C SER A 223 2.72 3.89 -2.44
N ILE A 224 2.59 5.09 -1.87
CA ILE A 224 3.57 6.18 -2.02
C ILE A 224 4.84 5.89 -1.22
N GLU A 225 4.75 5.29 -0.04
CA GLU A 225 5.90 4.82 0.74
C GLU A 225 6.70 3.74 -0.02
N CYS A 226 5.99 2.81 -0.66
CA CYS A 226 6.62 1.80 -1.52
C CYS A 226 7.31 2.45 -2.72
N LEU A 227 6.64 3.37 -3.41
CA LEU A 227 7.25 4.11 -4.53
C LEU A 227 8.45 4.94 -4.09
N GLY A 228 8.40 5.58 -2.93
CA GLY A 228 9.52 6.31 -2.36
C GLY A 228 10.70 5.40 -2.04
N SER A 229 10.46 4.19 -1.55
CA SER A 229 11.51 3.19 -1.33
C SER A 229 12.13 2.71 -2.64
N LEU A 230 11.31 2.44 -3.65
CA LEU A 230 11.78 2.09 -5.00
C LEU A 230 12.61 3.23 -5.60
N GLN A 231 12.14 4.48 -5.49
CA GLN A 231 12.86 5.66 -5.95
C GLN A 231 14.19 5.81 -5.19
N TYR A 232 14.20 5.67 -3.88
CA TYR A 232 15.40 5.94 -3.10
C TYR A 232 16.50 4.88 -3.27
N TYR A 233 16.13 3.61 -3.54
CA TYR A 233 17.07 2.50 -3.64
C TYR A 233 17.25 1.91 -5.06
N GLY A 234 16.43 2.29 -6.04
CA GLY A 234 16.33 1.66 -7.36
C GLY A 234 17.49 1.84 -8.34
N GLY A 235 18.48 2.66 -7.99
CA GLY A 235 19.57 3.03 -8.90
C GLY A 235 19.12 3.82 -10.12
N GLN A 236 20.08 4.20 -10.96
CA GLN A 236 19.88 5.17 -12.06
C GLN A 236 18.78 4.74 -13.04
N LYS A 237 18.83 3.50 -13.55
CA LYS A 237 17.86 3.02 -14.55
C LYS A 237 16.42 3.14 -14.04
N LEU A 238 16.18 2.79 -12.77
CA LEU A 238 14.84 2.91 -12.21
C LEU A 238 14.43 4.37 -12.02
N GLN A 239 15.36 5.28 -11.71
CA GLN A 239 15.05 6.73 -11.65
C GLN A 239 14.55 7.25 -13.00
N GLU A 240 15.27 6.91 -14.08
CA GLU A 240 14.92 7.33 -15.44
C GLU A 240 13.51 6.83 -15.81
N GLN A 241 13.18 5.59 -15.47
CA GLN A 241 11.84 5.03 -15.73
C GLN A 241 10.75 5.68 -14.89
N LEU A 242 10.99 5.91 -13.59
CA LEU A 242 10.04 6.57 -12.71
C LEU A 242 9.67 7.98 -13.22
N VAL A 243 10.67 8.75 -13.63
CA VAL A 243 10.48 10.12 -14.12
C VAL A 243 9.87 10.13 -15.52
N ASN A 244 10.47 9.41 -16.47
CA ASN A 244 10.15 9.55 -17.90
C ASN A 244 8.97 8.67 -18.35
N GLU A 245 8.78 7.50 -17.75
CA GLU A 245 7.79 6.51 -18.22
C GLU A 245 6.57 6.45 -17.30
N PHE A 246 6.79 6.42 -15.99
CA PHE A 246 5.74 6.08 -15.03
C PHE A 246 4.98 7.25 -14.43
N ARG A 247 5.36 8.50 -14.76
CA ARG A 247 4.71 9.71 -14.20
C ARG A 247 4.78 9.77 -12.67
N TYR A 248 5.87 9.26 -12.08
CA TYR A 248 6.01 9.23 -10.62
C TYR A 248 5.93 10.63 -9.99
N VAL A 249 6.52 11.65 -10.63
CA VAL A 249 6.45 13.05 -10.18
C VAL A 249 5.00 13.52 -10.07
N PHE A 250 4.17 13.25 -11.09
CA PHE A 250 2.75 13.60 -11.07
C PHE A 250 2.05 12.94 -9.89
N ALA A 251 2.30 11.65 -9.63
CA ALA A 251 1.70 10.94 -8.50
C ALA A 251 2.06 11.57 -7.14
N LEU A 252 3.28 12.12 -7.01
CA LEU A 252 3.67 12.88 -5.81
C LEU A 252 2.95 14.22 -5.74
N LEU A 253 2.94 15.01 -6.80
CA LEU A 253 2.25 16.32 -6.84
C LEU A 253 0.76 16.18 -6.55
N ASP A 254 0.14 15.16 -7.12
CA ASP A 254 -1.24 14.77 -6.88
C ASP A 254 -1.53 14.38 -5.42
N GLY A 255 -0.56 13.74 -4.74
CA GLY A 255 -0.63 13.44 -3.31
C GLY A 255 -0.38 14.65 -2.41
N ILE A 256 0.24 15.71 -2.93
CA ILE A 256 0.44 16.99 -2.25
C ILE A 256 -0.78 17.90 -2.44
N GLY A 257 -1.36 17.91 -3.64
CA GLY A 257 -2.31 18.94 -4.05
C GLY A 257 -3.55 19.05 -3.16
N VAL A 258 -3.99 20.28 -2.96
CA VAL A 258 -5.28 20.62 -2.35
C VAL A 258 -5.99 21.66 -3.21
N CYS A 259 -5.26 22.63 -3.77
CA CYS A 259 -5.80 23.80 -4.43
C CYS A 259 -6.10 23.58 -5.92
N GLY A 260 -5.41 22.65 -6.58
CA GLY A 260 -5.56 22.25 -7.98
C GLY A 260 -6.63 21.19 -8.22
N GLY A 261 -7.39 20.82 -7.19
CA GLY A 261 -8.49 19.86 -7.31
C GLY A 261 -8.05 18.39 -7.31
N SER A 262 -6.89 18.06 -6.71
CA SER A 262 -6.56 16.66 -6.44
C SER A 262 -7.32 16.11 -5.22
N HIS A 263 -7.81 16.97 -4.31
CA HIS A 263 -8.65 16.60 -3.16
C HIS A 263 -7.98 15.62 -2.18
N GLU A 264 -6.65 15.68 -2.03
CA GLU A 264 -5.99 14.93 -0.95
C GLU A 264 -6.06 15.70 0.36
N PHE A 265 -6.63 15.09 1.38
CA PHE A 265 -6.81 15.70 2.71
C PHE A 265 -6.12 14.91 3.81
N ASP A 266 -5.55 13.76 3.47
CA ASP A 266 -4.85 12.93 4.42
C ASP A 266 -3.43 13.49 4.65
N SER A 267 -3.19 14.01 5.86
CA SER A 267 -1.90 14.62 6.21
C SER A 267 -0.74 13.63 6.08
N GLU A 268 -0.99 12.34 6.30
CA GLU A 268 0.03 11.31 6.14
C GLU A 268 0.43 11.10 4.69
N VAL A 269 -0.55 11.10 3.78
CA VAL A 269 -0.31 11.05 2.33
C VAL A 269 0.43 12.30 1.86
N ILE A 270 -0.02 13.48 2.29
CA ILE A 270 0.57 14.77 1.88
C ILE A 270 2.03 14.85 2.31
N HIS A 271 2.31 14.62 3.60
CA HIS A 271 3.68 14.76 4.09
C HIS A 271 4.61 13.72 3.46
N GLN A 272 4.14 12.48 3.24
CA GLN A 272 4.94 11.44 2.60
C GLN A 272 5.24 11.81 1.14
N SER A 273 4.28 12.41 0.44
CA SER A 273 4.46 12.90 -0.93
C SER A 273 5.48 14.04 -0.98
N CYS A 274 5.40 15.01 -0.07
CA CYS A 274 6.41 16.08 0.09
C CYS A 274 7.80 15.52 0.40
N SER A 275 7.89 14.55 1.32
CA SER A 275 9.15 13.90 1.71
C SER A 275 9.81 13.21 0.51
N ASN A 276 9.03 12.42 -0.23
CA ASN A 276 9.51 11.74 -1.42
C ASN A 276 9.95 12.72 -2.52
N LEU A 277 9.20 13.80 -2.75
CA LEU A 277 9.58 14.81 -3.73
C LEU A 277 10.89 15.50 -3.33
N SER A 278 11.03 15.86 -2.06
CA SER A 278 12.29 16.39 -1.51
C SER A 278 13.46 15.44 -1.75
N HIS A 279 13.26 14.13 -1.53
CA HIS A 279 14.28 13.12 -1.81
C HIS A 279 14.62 12.98 -3.30
N VAL A 280 13.67 13.16 -4.21
CA VAL A 280 13.94 13.16 -5.66
C VAL A 280 14.91 14.29 -6.03
N PHE A 281 14.60 15.52 -5.62
CA PHE A 281 15.48 16.68 -5.86
C PHE A 281 16.86 16.50 -5.22
N PHE A 282 16.88 16.08 -3.95
CA PHE A 282 18.14 15.81 -3.24
C PHE A 282 18.99 14.76 -3.95
N LEU A 283 18.39 13.62 -4.32
CA LEU A 283 19.12 12.50 -4.95
C LEU A 283 19.68 12.90 -6.31
N PHE A 284 18.91 13.62 -7.13
CA PHE A 284 19.38 14.00 -8.47
C PHE A 284 20.41 15.13 -8.45
N HIS A 285 20.40 15.97 -7.42
CA HIS A 285 21.38 17.04 -7.23
C HIS A 285 22.70 16.53 -6.63
N GLU A 286 22.65 15.88 -5.47
CA GLU A 286 23.86 15.48 -4.73
C GLU A 286 24.43 14.13 -5.21
N GLY A 287 23.57 13.29 -5.80
CA GLY A 287 23.88 11.89 -6.03
C GLY A 287 24.02 11.09 -4.74
N ARG A 288 23.86 9.77 -4.85
CA ARG A 288 24.12 8.80 -3.78
C ARG A 288 24.24 7.40 -4.34
N SER A 289 25.29 6.65 -3.98
CA SER A 289 25.41 5.24 -4.37
C SER A 289 24.12 4.44 -4.08
N PRO A 290 23.54 3.76 -5.09
CA PRO A 290 24.08 3.50 -6.44
C PRO A 290 23.75 4.52 -7.54
N CYS A 291 22.99 5.56 -7.26
CA CYS A 291 22.60 6.58 -8.23
C CYS A 291 23.57 7.78 -8.19
N PRO A 292 24.36 8.06 -9.25
CA PRO A 292 25.13 9.31 -9.28
C PRO A 292 24.21 10.54 -9.36
N GLU A 293 24.78 11.74 -9.36
CA GLU A 293 24.06 12.97 -9.74
C GLU A 293 23.43 12.79 -11.13
N LEU A 294 22.19 13.27 -11.31
CA LEU A 294 21.43 13.13 -12.55
C LEU A 294 20.87 14.49 -12.98
N PRO A 295 21.72 15.44 -13.42
CA PRO A 295 21.32 16.82 -13.71
C PRO A 295 20.25 16.93 -14.79
N VAL A 296 20.23 16.01 -15.77
CA VAL A 296 19.20 15.97 -16.81
C VAL A 296 17.83 15.63 -16.21
N LEU A 297 17.75 14.60 -15.35
CA LEU A 297 16.49 14.26 -14.68
C LEU A 297 16.09 15.33 -13.67
N LEU A 298 17.04 15.92 -12.95
CA LEU A 298 16.78 17.04 -12.03
C LEU A 298 16.07 18.18 -12.76
N LYS A 299 16.57 18.55 -13.94
CA LYS A 299 15.94 19.55 -14.79
C LYS A 299 14.52 19.14 -15.21
N THR A 300 14.33 17.91 -15.67
CA THR A 300 13.01 17.40 -16.05
C THR A 300 12.02 17.42 -14.88
N VAL A 301 12.43 17.00 -13.68
CA VAL A 301 11.56 17.05 -12.49
C VAL A 301 11.23 18.50 -12.12
N GLY A 302 12.19 19.43 -12.21
CA GLY A 302 11.96 20.86 -12.01
C GLY A 302 10.91 21.42 -12.96
N GLU A 303 11.06 21.18 -14.26
CA GLU A 303 10.11 21.61 -15.30
C GLU A 303 8.71 21.01 -15.08
N LEU A 304 8.61 19.72 -14.76
CA LEU A 304 7.32 19.07 -14.46
C LEU A 304 6.67 19.66 -13.20
N THR A 305 7.47 19.95 -12.16
CA THR A 305 6.96 20.52 -10.90
C THR A 305 6.44 21.94 -11.12
N GLU A 306 7.13 22.76 -11.91
CA GLU A 306 6.68 24.10 -12.27
C GLU A 306 5.42 24.07 -13.14
N GLN A 307 5.39 23.22 -14.18
CA GLN A 307 4.28 23.13 -15.12
C GLN A 307 2.95 22.76 -14.44
N GLU A 308 3.00 21.86 -13.45
CA GLU A 308 1.81 21.37 -12.73
C GLU A 308 1.45 22.24 -11.51
N GLY A 309 2.10 23.40 -11.32
CA GLY A 309 1.84 24.27 -10.17
C GLY A 309 2.24 23.63 -8.83
N GLY A 310 3.23 22.73 -8.85
CA GLY A 310 3.63 21.96 -7.69
C GLY A 310 4.21 22.82 -6.57
N LEU A 311 4.82 23.96 -6.90
CA LEU A 311 5.33 24.89 -5.90
C LEU A 311 4.19 25.56 -5.14
N GLU A 312 3.14 25.98 -5.85
CA GLU A 312 1.94 26.61 -5.27
C GLU A 312 1.24 25.66 -4.30
N GLU A 313 1.13 24.37 -4.67
CA GLU A 313 0.56 23.34 -3.80
C GLU A 313 1.40 23.11 -2.54
N ILE A 314 2.73 23.08 -2.66
CA ILE A 314 3.63 22.98 -1.50
C ILE A 314 3.52 24.22 -0.61
N GLU A 315 3.43 25.42 -1.22
CA GLU A 315 3.31 26.68 -0.48
C GLU A 315 1.99 26.80 0.27
N ALA A 316 0.89 26.27 -0.29
CA ALA A 316 -0.41 26.22 0.41
C ALA A 316 -0.29 25.48 1.76
N HIS A 317 0.51 24.42 1.82
CA HIS A 317 0.76 23.65 3.04
C HIS A 317 1.69 24.32 4.05
N LEU A 318 2.42 25.38 3.68
CA LEU A 318 3.19 26.19 4.65
C LEU A 318 2.27 26.96 5.60
N HIS A 319 1.04 27.20 5.16
CA HIS A 319 -0.02 27.88 5.92
C HIS A 319 -1.03 26.89 6.54
N HIS A 320 -0.74 25.58 6.52
CA HIS A 320 -1.60 24.56 7.12
C HIS A 320 -1.86 24.90 8.60
N THR A 321 -3.14 25.14 8.95
CA THR A 321 -3.55 25.71 10.24
C THR A 321 -3.87 24.67 11.31
N LEU A 322 -3.92 23.38 10.95
CA LEU A 322 -4.01 22.27 11.91
C LEU A 322 -2.64 22.06 12.59
N ASP A 323 -2.09 23.12 13.18
CA ASP A 323 -0.89 23.13 14.03
C ASP A 323 -1.20 22.49 15.41
N LEU A 324 -2.00 21.41 15.46
CA LEU A 324 -2.10 20.54 16.63
C LEU A 324 -0.88 19.61 16.69
N SER A 325 0.32 20.19 16.65
CA SER A 325 1.63 19.60 17.03
C SER A 325 2.07 18.26 16.40
N GLY A 326 1.29 17.63 15.52
CA GLY A 326 1.48 16.21 15.18
C GLY A 326 1.71 15.84 13.72
N ASP A 327 1.08 16.54 12.75
CA ASP A 327 0.94 15.99 11.39
C ASP A 327 2.13 16.20 10.45
N LYS A 328 3.16 16.96 10.89
CA LYS A 328 4.43 17.24 10.20
C LYS A 328 4.31 17.82 8.78
N VAL A 329 3.11 18.12 8.28
CA VAL A 329 2.87 18.55 6.89
C VAL A 329 3.69 19.79 6.56
N LYS A 330 3.60 20.83 7.40
CA LYS A 330 4.34 22.08 7.25
C LYS A 330 5.86 21.90 7.21
N TYR A 331 6.40 21.00 8.04
CA TYR A 331 7.83 20.68 8.05
C TYR A 331 8.27 20.05 6.72
N PHE A 332 7.52 19.05 6.24
CA PHE A 332 7.85 18.38 4.98
C PHE A 332 7.61 19.26 3.76
N ALA A 333 6.59 20.13 3.77
CA ALA A 333 6.40 21.14 2.74
C ALA A 333 7.57 22.13 2.69
N ALA A 334 8.05 22.61 3.84
CA ALA A 334 9.22 23.49 3.90
C ALA A 334 10.50 22.78 3.41
N SER A 335 10.67 21.50 3.74
CA SER A 335 11.77 20.66 3.24
C SER A 335 11.70 20.51 1.71
N ALA A 336 10.54 20.15 1.17
CA ALA A 336 10.33 20.01 -0.27
C ALA A 336 10.61 21.33 -1.01
N LYS A 337 10.06 22.45 -0.52
CA LYS A 337 10.34 23.79 -1.05
C LYS A 337 11.84 24.10 -1.05
N SER A 338 12.53 23.84 0.07
CA SER A 338 13.97 24.07 0.14
C SER A 338 14.76 23.21 -0.84
N SER A 339 14.36 21.97 -1.08
CA SER A 339 15.04 21.09 -2.03
C SER A 339 14.81 21.53 -3.48
N ILE A 340 13.62 22.06 -3.79
CA ILE A 340 13.31 22.63 -5.12
C ILE A 340 14.15 23.89 -5.39
N PHE A 341 14.30 24.80 -4.43
CA PHE A 341 15.04 26.06 -4.63
C PHE A 341 16.57 25.95 -4.56
N LYS A 342 17.10 24.81 -4.12
CA LYS A 342 18.55 24.55 -4.17
C LYS A 342 19.03 24.19 -5.58
N TYR A 343 18.10 23.91 -6.50
CA TYR A 343 18.36 23.58 -7.90
C TYR A 343 18.47 24.84 -8.78
#